data_AF-A0A2V8T1M1-F1
#
_entry.id   AF-A0A2V8T1M1-F1
#
_cell.length_a   1.000
_cell.length_b   1.000
_cell.length_c   1.000
_cell.angle_alpha   90.00
_cell.angle_beta   90.00
_cell.angle_gamma   90.00
#
_symmetry.space_group_name_H-M   'P 1'
#
loop_
_entity.id
_entity.type
_entity.pdbx_description
1 polymer ?
#
loop_
_entity_poly.entity_id
_entity_poly.type
_entity_poly.pdbx_seq_one_letter_code
_entity_poly.pdbx_strand_id
1 'polypeptide(L)'
;MWIPKGLRDMKKGVDSPMPTQVVSNEEFIPRRQTPKQKEVEYLIGQMGDERAKKLSLSRRAFMASSMGLATCFLASNKVYGNYWEVDEAETWEPAAYDEKWPKGEYFIIDVQAHFTNGYAIPGFRDAEFVKNMGFQLKNDAEAYSFKNFVKEMFFDSETSMVVISGVPGKENLRDKEGKVLEGAARTPGVGGRVLPSWVMSEARKQINEIAGSQRALNQGNLAPNHYWDKATNKMDRAACLEQMERELSVYGINSWKWYCHTDPGQSGNGFQLDDDNAQWFIEESRKRGLKLISTHKGYSYQSRTLGHLANPKDVEKAALRNPDFNFVVYHSAIKHGLNEPGGQPGNWLDKDHNNYDPTTGDFEWHRILMDIKKR
;
A
#
# COMPACT_ATOMS: atom_id res chain seq x y z
N MET A 1 -28.66 -11.72 20.38
CA MET A 1 -28.46 -10.34 19.92
C MET A 1 -26.97 -10.06 19.88
N TRP A 2 -26.47 -9.42 18.82
CA TRP A 2 -25.09 -8.94 18.76
C TRP A 2 -24.91 -7.71 19.67
N ILE A 3 -23.66 -7.44 20.08
CA ILE A 3 -23.27 -6.23 20.83
C ILE A 3 -21.86 -5.81 20.37
N PRO A 4 -21.62 -4.51 20.09
CA PRO A 4 -20.28 -3.97 19.83
C PRO A 4 -19.25 -4.29 20.92
N LYS A 5 -17.97 -4.44 20.55
CA LYS A 5 -16.86 -4.85 21.46
C LYS A 5 -16.84 -4.02 22.74
N GLY A 6 -16.81 -2.69 22.64
CA GLY A 6 -16.77 -1.81 23.81
C GLY A 6 -17.96 -1.98 24.75
N LEU A 7 -19.18 -2.17 24.22
CA LEU A 7 -20.38 -2.43 25.02
C LEU A 7 -20.36 -3.83 25.67
N ARG A 8 -19.76 -4.83 25.00
CA ARG A 8 -19.54 -6.18 25.54
C ARG A 8 -18.52 -6.17 26.67
N ASP A 9 -17.42 -5.47 26.48
CA ASP A 9 -16.30 -5.42 27.42
C ASP A 9 -16.66 -4.63 28.69
N MET A 10 -17.28 -3.45 28.54
CA MET A 10 -17.83 -2.69 29.67
C MET A 10 -18.86 -3.51 30.48
N LYS A 11 -19.74 -4.27 29.80
CA LYS A 11 -20.73 -5.13 30.48
C LYS A 11 -20.13 -6.34 31.20
N LYS A 12 -18.89 -6.73 30.89
CA LYS A 12 -18.18 -7.85 31.52
C LYS A 12 -17.08 -7.42 32.49
N GLY A 13 -16.76 -6.13 32.59
CA GLY A 13 -15.58 -5.66 33.32
C GLY A 13 -14.26 -6.07 32.67
N VAL A 14 -14.25 -6.33 31.36
CA VAL A 14 -13.04 -6.71 30.62
C VAL A 14 -12.35 -5.43 30.15
N ASP A 15 -11.12 -5.22 30.62
CA ASP A 15 -10.22 -4.16 30.15
C ASP A 15 -9.03 -4.87 29.47
N SER A 16 -8.87 -4.66 28.15
CA SER A 16 -7.90 -5.38 27.30
C SER A 16 -7.66 -4.64 25.98
N PRO A 17 -6.41 -4.26 25.64
CA PRO A 17 -6.08 -3.65 24.36
C PRO A 17 -6.25 -4.64 23.20
N MET A 18 -5.92 -5.92 23.42
CA MET A 18 -6.13 -6.98 22.43
C MET A 18 -7.60 -7.47 22.42
N PRO A 19 -8.19 -7.75 21.24
CA PRO A 19 -9.49 -8.41 21.14
C PRO A 19 -9.40 -9.91 21.49
N THR A 20 -10.00 -10.30 22.61
CA THR A 20 -10.09 -11.69 23.10
C THR A 20 -11.17 -12.54 22.42
N GLN A 21 -11.87 -11.97 21.44
CA GLN A 21 -12.91 -12.57 20.61
C GLN A 21 -12.82 -11.90 19.24
N VAL A 22 -13.15 -12.60 18.15
CA VAL A 22 -13.19 -11.99 16.81
C VAL A 22 -14.14 -10.79 16.84
N VAL A 23 -13.61 -9.60 16.60
CA VAL A 23 -14.39 -8.37 16.45
C VAL A 23 -14.99 -8.30 15.05
N SER A 24 -16.17 -7.71 14.94
CA SER A 24 -16.82 -7.47 13.65
C SER A 24 -16.74 -5.98 13.34
N ASN A 25 -16.40 -5.66 12.10
CA ASN A 25 -16.18 -4.32 11.55
C ASN A 25 -17.39 -3.82 10.73
N GLU A 26 -18.58 -4.30 11.06
CA GLU A 26 -19.86 -4.02 10.37
C GLU A 26 -19.95 -4.54 8.91
N GLU A 27 -19.01 -5.42 8.53
CA GLU A 27 -19.13 -6.64 7.58
C GLU A 27 -20.16 -9.40 8.34
N PHE A 28 -19.70 -10.28 9.29
CA PHE A 28 -20.26 -11.48 9.89
C PHE A 28 -20.75 -11.11 11.29
N ILE A 29 -21.73 -11.85 11.80
CA ILE A 29 -22.02 -11.84 13.25
C ILE A 29 -20.80 -12.47 13.95
N PRO A 30 -20.11 -11.78 14.87
CA PRO A 30 -18.85 -12.25 15.44
C PRO A 30 -19.04 -13.59 16.17
N ARG A 31 -18.23 -14.58 15.79
CA ARG A 31 -18.29 -15.94 16.33
C ARG A 31 -18.20 -15.90 17.86
N ARG A 32 -18.93 -16.78 18.54
CA ARG A 32 -18.85 -16.92 20.01
C ARG A 32 -17.41 -17.24 20.41
N GLN A 33 -16.95 -16.57 21.47
CA GLN A 33 -15.63 -16.78 22.07
C GLN A 33 -15.38 -18.27 22.37
N THR A 34 -14.32 -18.84 21.79
CA THR A 34 -13.94 -20.26 21.99
C THR A 34 -13.44 -20.51 23.42
N PRO A 35 -13.31 -21.77 23.88
CA PRO A 35 -12.75 -22.07 25.21
C PRO A 35 -11.39 -21.42 25.44
N LYS A 36 -10.42 -21.63 24.54
CA LYS A 36 -9.09 -20.99 24.59
C LYS A 36 -9.14 -19.46 24.56
N GLN A 37 -10.05 -18.87 23.79
CA GLN A 37 -10.23 -17.40 23.78
C GLN A 37 -10.76 -16.84 25.11
N LYS A 38 -11.58 -17.62 25.86
CA LYS A 38 -12.01 -17.24 27.22
C LYS A 38 -10.88 -17.42 28.24
N GLU A 39 -10.03 -18.43 28.03
CA GLU A 39 -8.85 -18.71 28.86
C GLU A 39 -7.82 -17.57 28.74
N VAL A 40 -7.55 -17.08 27.53
CA VAL A 40 -6.72 -15.88 27.31
C VAL A 40 -7.36 -14.64 27.95
N GLU A 41 -8.67 -14.42 27.82
CA GLU A 41 -9.37 -13.32 28.51
C GLU A 41 -9.24 -13.37 30.03
N TYR A 42 -9.33 -14.57 30.61
CA TYR A 42 -9.17 -14.80 32.04
C TYR A 42 -7.75 -14.52 32.51
N LEU A 43 -6.74 -15.02 31.79
CA LEU A 43 -5.33 -14.79 32.10
C LEU A 43 -4.93 -13.32 31.94
N ILE A 44 -5.37 -12.64 30.88
CA ILE A 44 -5.22 -11.18 30.73
C ILE A 44 -5.80 -10.46 31.95
N GLY A 45 -6.96 -10.90 32.43
CA GLY A 45 -7.60 -10.32 33.61
C GLY A 45 -6.79 -10.51 34.89
N GLN A 46 -6.39 -11.75 35.20
CA GLN A 46 -5.61 -12.05 36.40
C GLN A 46 -4.24 -11.35 36.41
N MET A 47 -3.51 -11.47 35.30
CA MET A 47 -2.19 -10.85 35.14
C MET A 47 -2.31 -9.33 35.18
N GLY A 48 -3.30 -8.75 34.50
CA GLY A 48 -3.58 -7.31 34.53
C GLY A 48 -3.86 -6.78 35.94
N ASP A 49 -4.65 -7.49 36.75
CA ASP A 49 -4.89 -7.11 38.15
C ASP A 49 -3.62 -7.24 39.01
N GLU A 50 -2.85 -8.31 38.85
CA GLU A 50 -1.62 -8.55 39.61
C GLU A 50 -0.53 -7.52 39.27
N ARG A 51 -0.27 -7.27 37.98
CA ARG A 51 0.79 -6.36 37.51
C ARG A 51 0.41 -4.89 37.75
N ALA A 52 -0.86 -4.51 37.55
CA ALA A 52 -1.34 -3.17 37.92
C ALA A 52 -1.18 -2.91 39.42
N LYS A 53 -1.53 -3.88 40.28
CA LYS A 53 -1.34 -3.78 41.74
C LYS A 53 0.15 -3.71 42.12
N LYS A 54 1.02 -4.50 41.49
CA LYS A 54 2.48 -4.45 41.69
C LYS A 54 3.06 -3.06 41.39
N LEU A 55 2.48 -2.36 40.42
CA LEU A 55 2.92 -1.04 39.95
C LEU A 55 2.16 0.15 40.56
N SER A 56 1.24 -0.07 41.50
CA SER A 56 0.33 0.97 42.04
C SER A 56 -0.49 1.71 40.96
N LEU A 57 -0.74 1.06 39.82
CA LEU A 57 -1.56 1.60 38.73
C LEU A 57 -3.02 1.16 38.86
N SER A 58 -3.94 1.95 38.31
CA SER A 58 -5.29 1.43 38.02
C SER A 58 -5.19 0.40 36.88
N ARG A 59 -6.03 -0.64 36.91
CA ARG A 59 -6.10 -1.67 35.86
C ARG A 59 -6.19 -1.05 34.45
N ARG A 60 -7.02 -0.02 34.26
CA ARG A 60 -7.14 0.68 32.98
C ARG A 60 -5.84 1.37 32.55
N ALA A 61 -5.16 2.06 33.46
CA ALA A 61 -3.88 2.72 33.16
C ALA A 61 -2.79 1.70 32.79
N PHE A 62 -2.78 0.54 33.45
CA PHE A 62 -1.90 -0.57 33.10
C PHE A 62 -2.25 -1.19 31.73
N MET A 63 -3.52 -1.55 31.50
CA MET A 63 -3.96 -2.17 30.23
C MET A 63 -3.85 -1.23 29.02
N ALA A 64 -3.81 0.09 29.23
CA ALA A 64 -3.56 1.11 28.20
C ALA A 64 -2.06 1.37 27.94
N SER A 65 -1.15 0.68 28.62
CA SER A 65 0.32 0.79 28.44
C SER A 65 0.89 -0.35 27.59
N SER A 66 2.16 -0.24 27.18
CA SER A 66 2.91 -1.31 26.52
C SER A 66 2.90 -2.61 27.34
N MET A 67 3.07 -2.53 28.66
CA MET A 67 3.00 -3.69 29.58
C MET A 67 1.62 -4.39 29.53
N GLY A 68 0.55 -3.63 29.27
CA GLY A 68 -0.80 -4.14 29.06
C GLY A 68 -0.94 -4.95 27.78
N LEU A 69 -0.25 -4.54 26.70
CA LEU A 69 -0.21 -5.29 25.45
C LEU A 69 0.71 -6.52 25.55
N ALA A 70 1.88 -6.40 26.16
CA ALA A 70 2.77 -7.51 26.49
C ALA A 70 2.04 -8.58 27.33
N THR A 71 1.20 -8.14 28.29
CA THR A 71 0.31 -9.04 29.07
C THR A 71 -0.63 -9.85 28.16
N CYS A 72 -1.19 -9.24 27.11
CA CYS A 72 -2.04 -9.95 26.14
C CYS A 72 -1.27 -10.98 25.31
N PHE A 73 -0.06 -10.65 24.86
CA PHE A 73 0.80 -11.57 24.12
C PHE A 73 1.27 -12.75 24.99
N LEU A 74 1.71 -12.48 26.22
CA LEU A 74 2.16 -13.50 27.16
C LEU A 74 1.01 -14.42 27.61
N ALA A 75 -0.19 -13.88 27.86
CA ALA A 75 -1.39 -14.67 28.12
C ALA A 75 -1.79 -15.52 26.90
N SER A 76 -1.61 -15.00 25.68
CA SER A 76 -1.83 -15.76 24.45
C SER A 76 -0.83 -16.91 24.30
N ASN A 77 0.46 -16.68 24.58
CA ASN A 77 1.50 -17.71 24.56
C ASN A 77 1.19 -18.87 25.52
N LYS A 78 0.75 -18.57 26.75
CA LYS A 78 0.37 -19.57 27.76
C LYS A 78 -0.77 -20.50 27.32
N VAL A 79 -1.63 -20.09 26.38
CA VAL A 79 -2.80 -20.86 25.94
C VAL A 79 -2.63 -21.48 24.55
N TYR A 80 -1.92 -20.81 23.64
CA TYR A 80 -1.78 -21.25 22.25
C TYR A 80 -0.45 -21.93 21.94
N GLY A 81 0.62 -21.59 22.66
CA GLY A 81 2.00 -21.91 22.30
C GLY A 81 2.80 -20.64 22.01
N ASN A 82 4.13 -20.74 21.95
CA ASN A 82 5.02 -19.58 21.84
C ASN A 82 5.00 -18.98 20.42
N TYR A 83 4.08 -18.04 20.19
CA TYR A 83 3.88 -17.36 18.89
C TYR A 83 4.22 -15.87 18.92
N TRP A 84 4.28 -15.27 20.11
CA TRP A 84 4.72 -13.90 20.32
C TRP A 84 6.08 -13.90 21.01
N GLU A 85 7.00 -13.04 20.57
CA GLU A 85 8.24 -12.78 21.28
C GLU A 85 7.96 -11.78 22.41
N VAL A 86 7.80 -12.29 23.63
CA VAL A 86 7.51 -11.49 24.83
C VAL A 86 8.02 -12.20 26.08
N ASP A 87 8.84 -11.50 26.86
CA ASP A 87 9.38 -11.96 28.13
C ASP A 87 8.45 -11.62 29.29
N GLU A 88 8.58 -12.34 30.42
CA GLU A 88 7.67 -12.10 31.56
C GLU A 88 7.84 -10.68 32.13
N ALA A 89 9.08 -10.19 32.20
CA ALA A 89 9.43 -8.89 32.73
C ALA A 89 8.78 -7.71 31.96
N GLU A 90 8.59 -7.82 30.64
CA GLU A 90 7.88 -6.81 29.83
C GLU A 90 6.46 -6.52 30.34
N THR A 91 5.86 -7.46 31.09
CA THR A 91 4.51 -7.30 31.64
C THR A 91 4.47 -6.53 32.97
N TRP A 92 5.59 -6.11 33.55
CA TRP A 92 5.60 -5.28 34.76
C TRP A 92 6.84 -4.38 34.98
N GLU A 93 7.87 -4.46 34.16
CA GLU A 93 9.06 -3.59 34.23
C GLU A 93 9.06 -2.62 33.04
N PRO A 94 8.80 -1.32 33.25
CA PRO A 94 8.78 -0.31 32.17
C PRO A 94 10.12 -0.08 31.45
N ALA A 95 11.16 -0.83 31.81
CA ALA A 95 12.47 -0.85 31.15
C ALA A 95 12.92 -2.28 30.76
N ALA A 96 12.04 -3.28 30.92
CA ALA A 96 12.23 -4.63 30.39
C ALA A 96 11.62 -4.81 29.00
N TYR A 97 10.79 -3.84 28.55
CA TYR A 97 10.88 -3.47 27.15
C TYR A 97 12.23 -2.77 26.97
N ASP A 98 13.22 -3.54 26.51
CA ASP A 98 14.17 -2.97 25.56
C ASP A 98 13.39 -2.56 24.32
N GLU A 99 13.96 -1.67 23.50
CA GLU A 99 13.43 -1.43 22.16
C GLU A 99 13.77 -2.63 21.25
N LYS A 100 13.07 -3.75 21.48
CA LYS A 100 13.14 -5.02 20.72
C LYS A 100 12.83 -4.87 19.22
N TRP A 101 12.42 -3.69 18.79
CA TRP A 101 12.47 -3.29 17.39
C TRP A 101 13.85 -2.68 17.11
N PRO A 102 14.78 -3.42 16.47
CA PRO A 102 16.17 -2.99 16.37
C PRO A 102 16.32 -1.85 15.35
N LYS A 103 16.21 -0.62 15.83
CA LYS A 103 16.33 0.60 15.03
C LYS A 103 17.68 0.64 14.31
N GLY A 104 17.63 0.70 12.99
CA GLY A 104 18.81 0.68 12.12
C GLY A 104 19.42 -0.69 11.81
N GLU A 105 18.89 -1.80 12.34
CA GLU A 105 19.27 -3.15 11.86
C GLU A 105 18.60 -3.46 10.51
N TYR A 106 17.31 -3.11 10.38
CA TYR A 106 16.55 -3.33 9.15
C TYR A 106 16.65 -2.15 8.19
N PHE A 107 17.16 -2.39 6.98
CA PHE A 107 17.00 -1.48 5.85
C PHE A 107 15.56 -1.57 5.29
N ILE A 108 14.72 -0.61 5.64
CA ILE A 108 13.31 -0.57 5.22
C ILE A 108 13.15 0.30 3.98
N ILE A 109 12.62 -0.27 2.89
CA ILE A 109 12.28 0.49 1.67
C ILE A 109 10.77 0.46 1.40
N ASP A 110 10.11 1.63 1.43
CA ASP A 110 8.76 1.77 0.89
C ASP A 110 8.86 1.83 -0.63
N VAL A 111 8.40 0.78 -1.31
CA VAL A 111 8.45 0.62 -2.76
C VAL A 111 7.29 1.29 -3.51
N GLN A 112 6.34 1.94 -2.81
CA GLN A 112 5.13 2.53 -3.41
C GLN A 112 4.64 3.80 -2.68
N ALA A 113 5.57 4.66 -2.24
CA ALA A 113 5.26 5.87 -1.49
C ALA A 113 4.55 6.95 -2.33
N HIS A 114 3.59 7.67 -1.74
CA HIS A 114 2.80 8.73 -2.39
C HIS A 114 2.52 9.93 -1.47
N PHE A 115 2.35 11.11 -2.06
CA PHE A 115 1.73 12.31 -1.46
C PHE A 115 1.03 13.11 -2.55
N THR A 116 0.16 14.06 -2.22
CA THR A 116 -0.65 14.80 -3.23
C THR A 116 -0.32 16.29 -3.31
N ASN A 117 0.91 16.67 -2.96
CA ASN A 117 1.47 18.02 -3.04
C ASN A 117 0.48 19.13 -2.60
N GLY A 118 -0.08 18.99 -1.41
CA GLY A 118 -1.03 19.94 -0.81
C GLY A 118 -2.45 19.93 -1.41
N TYR A 119 -2.79 18.95 -2.25
CA TYR A 119 -4.16 18.69 -2.68
C TYR A 119 -4.86 17.70 -1.74
N ALA A 120 -5.83 18.17 -0.96
CA ALA A 120 -6.71 17.29 -0.20
C ALA A 120 -7.62 16.51 -1.15
N ILE A 121 -7.52 15.17 -1.14
CA ILE A 121 -8.39 14.30 -1.94
C ILE A 121 -9.81 14.34 -1.35
N PRO A 122 -10.83 14.84 -2.07
CA PRO A 122 -12.19 14.90 -1.54
C PRO A 122 -12.71 13.52 -1.16
N GLY A 123 -13.32 13.40 0.02
CA GLY A 123 -13.90 12.15 0.52
C GLY A 123 -12.90 11.11 1.05
N PHE A 124 -11.59 11.23 0.81
CA PHE A 124 -10.62 10.18 1.17
C PHE A 124 -10.47 9.99 2.69
N ARG A 125 -10.10 11.06 3.43
CA ARG A 125 -10.06 11.03 4.91
C ARG A 125 -11.45 10.95 5.54
N ASP A 126 -12.50 11.10 4.74
CA ASP A 126 -13.87 10.95 5.17
C ASP A 126 -14.41 9.52 5.05
N ALA A 127 -13.73 8.64 4.31
CA ALA A 127 -14.12 7.26 4.14
C ALA A 127 -14.05 6.49 5.48
N GLU A 128 -15.04 5.64 5.70
CA GLU A 128 -15.23 4.93 6.97
C GLU A 128 -14.04 4.04 7.34
N PHE A 129 -13.42 3.37 6.37
CA PHE A 129 -12.22 2.57 6.62
C PHE A 129 -11.04 3.42 7.15
N VAL A 130 -10.87 4.65 6.67
CA VAL A 130 -9.80 5.56 7.14
C VAL A 130 -10.09 6.05 8.56
N LYS A 131 -11.36 6.41 8.85
CA LYS A 131 -11.80 6.80 10.20
C LYS A 131 -11.61 5.66 11.20
N ASN A 132 -11.86 4.42 10.78
CA ASN A 132 -11.69 3.21 11.60
C ASN A 132 -10.22 2.80 11.84
N MET A 133 -9.24 3.45 11.20
CA MET A 133 -7.82 3.29 11.56
C MET A 133 -7.43 4.01 12.87
N GLY A 134 -8.32 4.84 13.43
CA GLY A 134 -8.13 5.47 14.75
C GLY A 134 -7.26 6.74 14.78
N PHE A 135 -6.70 7.17 13.65
CA PHE A 135 -5.86 8.36 13.54
C PHE A 135 -6.69 9.64 13.34
N GLN A 136 -6.36 10.72 14.06
CA GLN A 136 -6.96 12.04 13.83
C GLN A 136 -6.26 12.79 12.68
N LEU A 137 -6.59 12.41 11.44
CA LEU A 137 -6.01 12.99 10.24
C LEU A 137 -6.71 14.31 9.85
N LYS A 138 -6.01 15.44 9.98
CA LYS A 138 -6.47 16.73 9.41
C LYS A 138 -6.70 16.62 7.90
N ASN A 139 -7.58 17.45 7.32
CA ASN A 139 -7.89 17.44 5.88
C ASN A 139 -7.53 18.78 5.19
N ASP A 140 -6.33 19.30 5.49
CA ASP A 140 -5.80 20.59 5.00
C ASP A 140 -4.55 20.43 4.12
N ALA A 141 -4.11 21.51 3.47
CA ALA A 141 -2.98 21.47 2.54
C ALA A 141 -1.62 21.16 3.20
N GLU A 142 -1.42 21.42 4.50
CA GLU A 142 -0.18 21.03 5.18
C GLU A 142 -0.15 19.51 5.36
N ALA A 143 -1.28 18.90 5.76
CA ALA A 143 -1.41 17.47 5.98
C ALA A 143 -1.31 16.57 4.72
N TYR A 144 -1.25 17.17 3.52
CA TYR A 144 -0.93 16.49 2.25
C TYR A 144 0.33 17.06 1.56
N SER A 145 1.11 17.90 2.25
CA SER A 145 2.31 18.53 1.70
C SER A 145 3.51 17.59 1.60
N PHE A 146 4.46 17.93 0.73
CA PHE A 146 5.78 17.26 0.67
C PHE A 146 6.51 17.30 2.03
N LYS A 147 6.43 18.42 2.77
CA LYS A 147 7.00 18.55 4.12
C LYS A 147 6.42 17.50 5.08
N ASN A 148 5.09 17.32 5.09
CA ASN A 148 4.45 16.32 5.94
C ASN A 148 4.79 14.90 5.48
N PHE A 149 4.85 14.65 4.17
CA PHE A 149 5.33 13.36 3.64
C PHE A 149 6.74 13.01 4.12
N VAL A 150 7.70 13.95 4.02
CA VAL A 150 9.07 13.73 4.50
C VAL A 150 9.10 13.50 6.02
N LYS A 151 8.27 14.21 6.79
CA LYS A 151 8.10 14.01 8.24
C LYS A 151 7.63 12.57 8.55
N GLU A 152 6.42 12.18 8.13
CA GLU A 152 5.86 10.87 8.48
C GLU A 152 6.71 9.70 7.97
N MET A 153 7.31 9.82 6.77
CA MET A 153 8.13 8.74 6.21
C MET A 153 9.49 8.60 6.93
N PHE A 154 10.22 9.69 7.21
CA PHE A 154 11.62 9.59 7.66
C PHE A 154 11.86 9.96 9.14
N PHE A 155 10.86 10.47 9.86
CA PHE A 155 10.99 10.89 11.26
C PHE A 155 9.97 10.19 12.18
N ASP A 156 8.77 9.86 11.70
CA ASP A 156 7.77 9.09 12.46
C ASP A 156 7.71 7.61 12.01
N SER A 157 8.60 7.18 11.10
CA SER A 157 8.77 5.79 10.72
C SER A 157 10.24 5.45 10.46
N GLU A 158 10.60 4.19 10.62
CA GLU A 158 11.96 3.64 10.39
C GLU A 158 12.32 3.50 8.89
N THR A 159 11.61 4.19 7.98
CA THR A 159 11.83 4.04 6.53
C THR A 159 13.22 4.53 6.13
N SER A 160 14.06 3.59 5.70
CA SER A 160 15.40 3.86 5.19
C SER A 160 15.36 4.49 3.79
N MET A 161 14.45 4.07 2.90
CA MET A 161 14.34 4.61 1.55
C MET A 161 12.89 4.65 1.05
N VAL A 162 12.54 5.64 0.22
CA VAL A 162 11.24 5.69 -0.48
C VAL A 162 11.40 5.60 -1.99
N VAL A 163 10.50 4.87 -2.65
CA VAL A 163 10.26 4.92 -4.09
C VAL A 163 9.01 5.75 -4.33
N ILE A 164 9.20 7.01 -4.71
CA ILE A 164 8.08 7.91 -5.00
C ILE A 164 7.40 7.45 -6.28
N SER A 165 6.10 7.17 -6.19
CA SER A 165 5.27 6.78 -7.34
C SER A 165 3.99 7.59 -7.43
N GLY A 166 3.38 7.64 -8.61
CA GLY A 166 2.26 8.53 -8.89
C GLY A 166 1.12 7.87 -9.67
N VAL A 167 0.05 8.65 -9.80
CA VAL A 167 -1.16 8.27 -10.54
C VAL A 167 -0.91 8.48 -12.05
N PRO A 168 -1.32 7.56 -12.93
CA PRO A 168 -1.02 7.64 -14.36
C PRO A 168 -1.67 8.87 -14.98
N GLY A 169 -0.90 9.63 -15.74
CA GLY A 169 -1.34 10.92 -16.28
C GLY A 169 -0.42 11.42 -17.37
N LYS A 170 -1.00 12.01 -18.41
CA LYS A 170 -0.27 12.53 -19.56
C LYS A 170 0.33 13.88 -19.24
N GLU A 171 1.65 14.01 -19.42
CA GLU A 171 2.32 15.31 -19.46
C GLU A 171 2.21 15.93 -20.85
N ASN A 172 1.95 17.24 -20.91
CA ASN A 172 2.05 17.99 -22.17
C ASN A 172 3.52 18.36 -22.43
N LEU A 173 4.04 17.99 -23.60
CA LEU A 173 5.39 18.39 -24.01
C LEU A 173 5.43 19.86 -24.45
N ARG A 174 4.36 20.34 -25.12
CA ARG A 174 4.27 21.66 -25.75
C ARG A 174 2.91 22.33 -25.49
N ASP A 175 2.88 23.66 -25.56
CA ASP A 175 1.65 24.44 -25.67
C ASP A 175 1.11 24.46 -27.12
N LYS A 176 0.05 25.23 -27.38
CA LYS A 176 -0.59 25.32 -28.71
C LYS A 176 0.31 26.04 -29.73
N GLU A 177 1.21 26.87 -29.21
CA GLU A 177 2.19 27.68 -29.91
C GLU A 177 3.48 26.89 -30.21
N GLY A 178 3.57 25.63 -29.72
CA GLY A 178 4.65 24.69 -30.01
C GLY A 178 5.89 24.83 -29.11
N LYS A 179 5.89 25.77 -28.16
CA LYS A 179 6.96 25.97 -27.19
C LYS A 179 6.99 24.79 -26.21
N VAL A 180 8.19 24.34 -25.85
CA VAL A 180 8.37 23.29 -24.84
C VAL A 180 7.92 23.80 -23.47
N LEU A 181 7.02 23.06 -22.84
CA LEU A 181 6.54 23.30 -21.47
C LEU A 181 7.54 22.73 -20.45
N GLU A 182 7.52 23.20 -19.21
CA GLU A 182 8.37 22.68 -18.11
C GLU A 182 7.61 22.69 -16.77
N GLY A 183 8.03 21.82 -15.85
CA GLY A 183 7.44 21.67 -14.51
C GLY A 183 5.90 21.67 -14.51
N ALA A 184 5.30 22.50 -13.64
CA ALA A 184 3.86 22.68 -13.50
C ALA A 184 3.13 23.05 -14.81
N ALA A 185 3.82 23.65 -15.80
CA ALA A 185 3.22 23.98 -17.08
C ALA A 185 2.94 22.73 -17.95
N ARG A 186 3.67 21.62 -17.74
CA ARG A 186 3.38 20.33 -18.41
C ARG A 186 2.04 19.74 -17.98
N THR A 187 1.70 19.90 -16.71
CA THR A 187 0.55 19.21 -16.08
C THR A 187 -0.24 20.19 -15.22
N PRO A 188 -0.98 21.15 -15.80
CA PRO A 188 -1.69 22.16 -15.03
C PRO A 188 -2.86 21.58 -14.21
N GLY A 189 -3.27 22.30 -13.17
CA GLY A 189 -4.43 21.95 -12.34
C GLY A 189 -4.14 20.81 -11.35
N VAL A 190 -5.14 19.95 -11.12
CA VAL A 190 -5.04 18.84 -10.14
C VAL A 190 -4.01 17.80 -10.57
N GLY A 191 -3.89 17.50 -11.86
CA GLY A 191 -2.92 16.53 -12.38
C GLY A 191 -1.47 16.86 -11.98
N GLY A 192 -1.11 18.14 -11.91
CA GLY A 192 0.19 18.63 -11.42
C GLY A 192 0.47 18.41 -9.94
N ARG A 193 -0.52 17.93 -9.17
CA ARG A 193 -0.41 17.68 -7.72
C ARG A 193 -0.41 16.19 -7.37
N VAL A 194 -0.93 15.31 -8.23
CA VAL A 194 -1.03 13.85 -7.98
C VAL A 194 0.18 13.08 -8.52
N LEU A 195 1.37 13.65 -8.33
CA LEU A 195 2.68 13.07 -8.68
C LEU A 195 2.85 12.67 -10.16
N PRO A 196 2.82 13.64 -11.11
CA PRO A 196 3.43 13.45 -12.42
C PRO A 196 4.96 13.34 -12.28
N SER A 197 5.62 12.81 -13.31
CA SER A 197 7.04 12.42 -13.25
C SER A 197 7.99 13.55 -12.85
N TRP A 198 7.74 14.78 -13.31
CA TRP A 198 8.54 15.95 -12.89
C TRP A 198 8.47 16.23 -11.38
N VAL A 199 7.30 16.14 -10.74
CA VAL A 199 7.16 16.33 -9.27
C VAL A 199 7.89 15.22 -8.51
N MET A 200 7.80 13.99 -8.98
CA MET A 200 8.47 12.87 -8.31
C MET A 200 10.00 12.98 -8.41
N SER A 201 10.52 13.47 -9.54
CA SER A 201 11.93 13.80 -9.71
C SER A 201 12.39 14.96 -8.81
N GLU A 202 11.61 16.04 -8.73
CA GLU A 202 11.91 17.17 -7.83
C GLU A 202 11.89 16.75 -6.36
N ALA A 203 10.89 15.95 -5.94
CA ALA A 203 10.78 15.42 -4.59
C ALA A 203 11.93 14.45 -4.25
N ARG A 204 12.30 13.55 -5.18
CA ARG A 204 13.50 12.69 -5.04
C ARG A 204 14.75 13.53 -4.84
N LYS A 205 14.94 14.55 -5.68
CA LYS A 205 16.11 15.43 -5.64
C LYS A 205 16.19 16.14 -4.28
N GLN A 206 15.11 16.77 -3.84
CA GLN A 206 15.05 17.48 -2.55
C GLN A 206 15.34 16.55 -1.36
N ILE A 207 14.77 15.34 -1.31
CA ILE A 207 15.06 14.37 -0.25
C ILE A 207 16.55 14.00 -0.24
N ASN A 208 17.14 13.71 -1.40
CA ASN A 208 18.53 13.29 -1.49
C ASN A 208 19.53 14.44 -1.19
N GLU A 209 19.18 15.67 -1.55
CA GLU A 209 19.95 16.87 -1.21
C GLU A 209 19.90 17.18 0.30
N ILE A 210 18.71 17.10 0.93
CA ILE A 210 18.54 17.29 2.38
C ILE A 210 19.28 16.19 3.17
N ALA A 211 19.27 14.95 2.68
CA ALA A 211 19.91 13.81 3.34
C ALA A 211 21.40 13.63 3.02
N GLY A 212 21.97 14.44 2.11
CA GLY A 212 23.35 14.28 1.61
C GLY A 212 23.67 12.90 1.00
N SER A 213 22.64 12.12 0.67
CA SER A 213 22.72 10.68 0.37
C SER A 213 21.47 10.19 -0.36
N GLN A 214 21.52 9.01 -0.96
CA GLN A 214 20.35 8.44 -1.64
C GLN A 214 19.37 7.86 -0.60
N ARG A 215 18.30 8.61 -0.31
CA ARG A 215 17.16 8.20 0.53
C ARG A 215 15.84 8.13 -0.26
N ALA A 216 15.83 8.61 -1.50
CA ALA A 216 14.70 8.52 -2.42
C ALA A 216 15.09 8.06 -3.83
N LEU A 217 14.16 7.31 -4.43
CA LEU A 217 14.06 6.94 -5.84
C LEU A 217 12.72 7.46 -6.40
N ASN A 218 12.56 7.55 -7.72
CA ASN A 218 11.26 7.84 -8.32
C ASN A 218 10.96 6.98 -9.54
N GLN A 219 9.66 6.81 -9.81
CA GLN A 219 9.17 6.14 -11.03
C GLN A 219 8.88 7.17 -12.13
N GLY A 220 8.67 6.70 -13.36
CA GLY A 220 8.15 7.49 -14.48
C GLY A 220 6.75 7.06 -14.89
N ASN A 221 5.82 8.01 -14.99
CA ASN A 221 4.42 7.77 -15.37
C ASN A 221 4.28 7.77 -16.90
N LEU A 222 4.83 6.73 -17.53
CA LEU A 222 4.67 6.45 -18.94
C LEU A 222 4.41 4.96 -19.15
N ALA A 223 3.37 4.65 -19.95
CA ALA A 223 2.98 3.30 -20.31
C ALA A 223 2.47 3.24 -21.77
N PRO A 224 2.33 2.05 -22.38
CA PRO A 224 2.04 1.87 -23.82
C PRO A 224 0.78 2.55 -24.36
N ASN A 225 -0.17 2.94 -23.51
CA ASN A 225 -1.42 3.61 -23.91
C ASN A 225 -1.52 5.09 -23.47
N HIS A 226 -0.42 5.75 -23.10
CA HIS A 226 -0.43 7.21 -22.80
C HIS A 226 -0.57 8.09 -24.06
N TYR A 227 -0.22 7.56 -25.24
CA TYR A 227 -0.24 8.26 -26.51
C TYR A 227 -0.93 7.41 -27.57
N TRP A 228 -2.11 7.86 -28.02
CA TRP A 228 -2.95 7.18 -28.99
C TRP A 228 -3.40 8.17 -30.07
N ASP A 229 -3.16 7.81 -31.33
CA ASP A 229 -3.75 8.49 -32.47
C ASP A 229 -5.15 7.90 -32.73
N LYS A 230 -6.17 8.72 -32.52
CA LYS A 230 -7.58 8.37 -32.74
C LYS A 230 -7.97 8.32 -34.22
N ALA A 231 -7.17 8.89 -35.13
CA ALA A 231 -7.44 8.85 -36.57
C ALA A 231 -6.97 7.54 -37.22
N THR A 232 -5.77 7.05 -36.89
CA THR A 232 -5.29 5.72 -37.34
C THR A 232 -5.63 4.57 -36.39
N ASN A 233 -6.21 4.88 -35.23
CA ASN A 233 -6.54 3.98 -34.12
C ASN A 233 -5.33 3.12 -33.68
N LYS A 234 -4.20 3.79 -33.41
CA LYS A 234 -2.92 3.16 -33.07
C LYS A 234 -2.18 3.95 -32.00
N MET A 235 -1.22 3.29 -31.37
CA MET A 235 -0.26 3.93 -30.47
C MET A 235 0.57 4.98 -31.22
N ASP A 236 0.56 6.22 -30.75
CA ASP A 236 1.49 7.25 -31.21
C ASP A 236 2.86 7.00 -30.57
N ARG A 237 3.65 6.19 -31.28
CA ARG A 237 5.01 5.80 -30.89
C ARG A 237 5.98 6.98 -30.89
N ALA A 238 5.76 8.03 -31.70
CA ALA A 238 6.66 9.17 -31.76
C ALA A 238 6.55 10.01 -30.48
N ALA A 239 5.34 10.42 -30.09
CA ALA A 239 5.14 11.17 -28.86
C ALA A 239 5.40 10.32 -27.59
N CYS A 240 5.18 9.00 -27.67
CA CYS A 240 5.59 8.09 -26.60
C CYS A 240 7.12 8.05 -26.41
N LEU A 241 7.89 8.00 -27.51
CA LEU A 241 9.35 8.11 -27.44
C LEU A 241 9.80 9.49 -26.92
N GLU A 242 9.16 10.59 -27.31
CA GLU A 242 9.49 11.93 -26.77
C GLU A 242 9.23 12.06 -25.26
N GLN A 243 8.27 11.32 -24.67
CA GLN A 243 8.20 11.19 -23.21
C GLN A 243 9.23 10.21 -22.67
N MET A 244 9.50 9.08 -23.35
CA MET A 244 10.50 8.11 -22.89
C MET A 244 11.90 8.75 -22.73
N GLU A 245 12.35 9.55 -23.69
CA GLU A 245 13.64 10.28 -23.56
C GLU A 245 13.61 11.30 -22.42
N ARG A 246 12.49 12.02 -22.22
CA ARG A 246 12.35 13.03 -21.16
C ARG A 246 12.41 12.42 -19.76
N GLU A 247 11.69 11.32 -19.56
CA GLU A 247 11.65 10.56 -18.30
C GLU A 247 13.05 10.09 -17.88
N LEU A 248 13.86 9.66 -18.84
CA LEU A 248 15.21 9.15 -18.59
C LEU A 248 16.23 10.29 -18.45
N SER A 249 16.25 11.25 -19.38
CA SER A 249 17.28 12.29 -19.46
C SER A 249 17.06 13.51 -18.57
N VAL A 250 15.80 13.84 -18.24
CA VAL A 250 15.45 15.02 -17.42
C VAL A 250 15.04 14.61 -16.00
N TYR A 251 14.28 13.53 -15.85
CA TYR A 251 13.75 13.10 -14.54
C TYR A 251 14.62 12.01 -13.87
N GLY A 252 15.44 11.29 -14.63
CA GLY A 252 16.35 10.27 -14.10
C GLY A 252 15.61 9.14 -13.37
N ILE A 253 14.49 8.68 -13.93
CA ILE A 253 13.62 7.68 -13.33
C ILE A 253 14.35 6.36 -13.03
N ASN A 254 13.90 5.65 -11.99
CA ASN A 254 14.50 4.38 -11.56
C ASN A 254 13.65 3.15 -11.95
N SER A 255 12.40 3.37 -12.37
CA SER A 255 11.50 2.32 -12.91
C SER A 255 10.33 2.95 -13.66
N TRP A 256 9.73 2.23 -14.60
CA TRP A 256 8.44 2.61 -15.19
C TRP A 256 7.29 2.28 -14.23
N LYS A 257 6.28 3.15 -14.12
CA LYS A 257 5.05 2.87 -13.36
C LYS A 257 3.89 2.63 -14.33
N TRP A 258 3.42 1.39 -14.37
CA TRP A 258 2.42 0.92 -15.34
C TRP A 258 1.07 0.60 -14.68
N TYR A 259 0.02 1.29 -15.12
CA TYR A 259 -1.36 1.06 -14.70
C TYR A 259 -2.17 0.43 -15.85
N CYS A 260 -2.07 -0.88 -15.97
CA CYS A 260 -2.62 -1.69 -17.07
C CYS A 260 -4.14 -1.53 -17.29
N HIS A 261 -4.85 -1.12 -16.24
CA HIS A 261 -6.31 -0.93 -16.18
C HIS A 261 -6.73 0.56 -16.22
N THR A 262 -5.88 1.46 -16.73
CA THR A 262 -6.20 2.88 -16.94
C THR A 262 -5.88 3.29 -18.38
N ASP A 263 -6.50 4.35 -18.90
CA ASP A 263 -6.37 4.78 -20.30
C ASP A 263 -6.07 6.30 -20.44
N PRO A 264 -4.86 6.77 -20.12
CA PRO A 264 -4.53 8.20 -20.20
C PRO A 264 -4.50 8.77 -21.63
N GLY A 265 -4.25 7.91 -22.63
CA GLY A 265 -4.28 8.28 -24.05
C GLY A 265 -5.69 8.33 -24.66
N GLN A 266 -6.72 7.86 -23.94
CA GLN A 266 -8.09 7.72 -24.43
C GLN A 266 -8.19 6.84 -25.69
N SER A 267 -7.48 5.71 -25.67
CA SER A 267 -7.52 4.65 -26.69
C SER A 267 -8.83 3.85 -26.69
N GLY A 268 -9.61 3.93 -25.59
CA GLY A 268 -10.77 3.09 -25.32
C GLY A 268 -10.45 1.81 -24.55
N ASN A 269 -9.18 1.53 -24.24
CA ASN A 269 -8.75 0.32 -23.55
C ASN A 269 -7.52 0.53 -22.65
N GLY A 270 -7.24 -0.46 -21.80
CA GLY A 270 -5.94 -0.61 -21.16
C GLY A 270 -4.98 -1.43 -22.04
N PHE A 271 -4.07 -2.16 -21.41
CA PHE A 271 -3.15 -3.10 -22.06
C PHE A 271 -2.80 -4.26 -21.13
N GLN A 272 -2.42 -5.40 -21.68
CA GLN A 272 -1.73 -6.49 -20.98
C GLN A 272 -0.21 -6.36 -21.15
N LEU A 273 0.54 -6.93 -20.21
CA LEU A 273 2.02 -6.89 -20.18
C LEU A 273 2.67 -7.62 -21.36
N ASP A 274 1.93 -8.56 -21.97
CA ASP A 274 2.39 -9.43 -23.05
C ASP A 274 1.80 -9.07 -24.43
N ASP A 275 1.07 -7.95 -24.54
CA ASP A 275 0.58 -7.35 -25.78
C ASP A 275 1.74 -6.72 -26.59
N ASP A 276 1.62 -6.63 -27.92
CA ASP A 276 2.71 -6.14 -28.77
C ASP A 276 3.07 -4.66 -28.58
N ASN A 277 2.16 -3.82 -28.08
CA ASN A 277 2.50 -2.45 -27.68
C ASN A 277 3.29 -2.41 -26.35
N ALA A 278 3.02 -3.34 -25.42
CA ALA A 278 3.83 -3.49 -24.22
C ALA A 278 5.21 -4.06 -24.55
N GLN A 279 5.30 -5.06 -25.43
CA GLN A 279 6.57 -5.56 -25.94
C GLN A 279 7.40 -4.46 -26.63
N TRP A 280 6.79 -3.69 -27.54
CA TRP A 280 7.48 -2.59 -28.20
C TRP A 280 8.07 -1.60 -27.18
N PHE A 281 7.32 -1.26 -26.14
CA PHE A 281 7.79 -0.37 -25.07
C PHE A 281 8.94 -1.00 -24.27
N ILE A 282 8.89 -2.31 -23.98
CA ILE A 282 9.96 -3.06 -23.33
C ILE A 282 11.23 -3.05 -24.19
N GLU A 283 11.11 -3.22 -25.50
CA GLU A 283 12.23 -3.16 -26.45
C GLU A 283 12.83 -1.75 -26.55
N GLU A 284 12.02 -0.71 -26.57
CA GLU A 284 12.51 0.68 -26.52
C GLU A 284 13.14 1.04 -25.17
N SER A 285 12.64 0.49 -24.07
CA SER A 285 13.25 0.63 -22.73
C SER A 285 14.59 -0.10 -22.66
N ARG A 286 14.69 -1.30 -23.27
CA ARG A 286 15.89 -2.13 -23.33
C ARG A 286 17.03 -1.41 -24.04
N LYS A 287 16.75 -0.75 -25.17
CA LYS A 287 17.72 0.08 -25.92
C LYS A 287 18.28 1.24 -25.09
N ARG A 288 17.53 1.69 -24.08
CA ARG A 288 17.87 2.83 -23.21
C ARG A 288 18.33 2.41 -21.82
N GLY A 289 18.55 1.11 -21.58
CA GLY A 289 19.12 0.58 -20.35
C GLY A 289 18.18 0.44 -19.16
N LEU A 290 16.94 0.98 -19.20
CA LEU A 290 16.00 0.84 -18.09
C LEU A 290 15.20 -0.47 -18.21
N LYS A 291 15.48 -1.42 -17.30
CA LYS A 291 14.92 -2.79 -17.31
C LYS A 291 14.05 -3.14 -16.11
N LEU A 292 13.48 -2.14 -15.44
CA LEU A 292 12.63 -2.30 -14.26
C LEU A 292 11.25 -1.68 -14.52
N ILE A 293 10.22 -2.52 -14.50
CA ILE A 293 8.82 -2.13 -14.75
C ILE A 293 7.99 -2.50 -13.53
N SER A 294 7.32 -1.52 -12.95
CA SER A 294 6.55 -1.65 -11.72
C SER A 294 5.06 -1.51 -12.04
N THR A 295 4.34 -2.62 -11.91
CA THR A 295 3.02 -2.84 -12.49
C THR A 295 1.94 -2.85 -11.42
N HIS A 296 0.87 -2.07 -11.64
CA HIS A 296 -0.32 -2.10 -10.80
C HIS A 296 -1.26 -3.20 -11.31
N LYS A 297 -0.97 -4.41 -10.80
CA LYS A 297 -1.85 -5.58 -10.85
C LYS A 297 -2.52 -5.72 -9.48
N GLY A 298 -3.75 -6.21 -9.45
CA GLY A 298 -4.65 -6.10 -8.29
C GLY A 298 -5.31 -4.72 -8.14
N TYR A 299 -6.07 -4.52 -7.06
CA TYR A 299 -6.85 -3.31 -6.75
C TYR A 299 -7.75 -2.85 -7.93
N SER A 300 -8.34 -3.81 -8.63
CA SER A 300 -9.10 -3.64 -9.88
C SER A 300 -10.29 -2.66 -9.82
N TYR A 301 -10.86 -2.41 -8.63
CA TYR A 301 -12.00 -1.52 -8.44
C TYR A 301 -11.74 -0.07 -8.88
N GLN A 302 -10.47 0.33 -8.99
CA GLN A 302 -10.06 1.65 -9.49
C GLN A 302 -10.53 1.92 -10.93
N SER A 303 -10.91 0.87 -11.70
CA SER A 303 -11.38 1.01 -13.08
C SER A 303 -12.59 0.12 -13.39
N ARG A 304 -13.74 0.75 -13.64
CA ARG A 304 -15.03 0.07 -13.88
C ARG A 304 -15.06 -0.82 -15.12
N THR A 305 -14.37 -0.42 -16.18
CA THR A 305 -14.36 -1.10 -17.47
C THR A 305 -13.09 -1.93 -17.67
N LEU A 306 -11.94 -1.44 -17.20
CA LEU A 306 -10.63 -2.03 -17.49
C LEU A 306 -10.03 -2.82 -16.31
N GLY A 307 -10.70 -2.87 -15.15
CA GLY A 307 -10.20 -3.55 -13.95
C GLY A 307 -9.80 -5.02 -14.15
N HIS A 308 -10.35 -5.69 -15.17
CA HIS A 308 -9.95 -7.05 -15.58
C HIS A 308 -8.48 -7.14 -16.03
N LEU A 309 -7.87 -6.04 -16.48
CA LEU A 309 -6.46 -5.94 -16.87
C LEU A 309 -5.51 -5.79 -15.68
N ALA A 310 -6.03 -5.66 -14.46
CA ALA A 310 -5.23 -5.76 -13.24
C ALA A 310 -4.97 -7.23 -12.83
N ASN A 311 -5.56 -8.23 -13.50
CA ASN A 311 -5.21 -9.63 -13.28
C ASN A 311 -3.76 -9.92 -13.76
N PRO A 312 -2.94 -10.71 -13.02
CA PRO A 312 -1.51 -10.91 -13.31
C PRO A 312 -1.19 -12.06 -14.29
N LYS A 313 -2.18 -12.71 -14.93
CA LYS A 313 -2.00 -13.84 -15.87
C LYS A 313 -1.00 -13.59 -17.02
N ASP A 314 -0.78 -12.33 -17.37
CA ASP A 314 0.08 -11.84 -18.45
C ASP A 314 1.54 -11.64 -18.02
N VAL A 315 1.81 -11.59 -16.71
CA VAL A 315 3.17 -11.43 -16.14
C VAL A 315 4.12 -12.52 -16.64
N GLU A 316 3.65 -13.77 -16.72
CA GLU A 316 4.48 -14.92 -17.16
C GLU A 316 4.98 -14.77 -18.58
N LYS A 317 4.07 -14.56 -19.55
CA LYS A 317 4.44 -14.44 -20.97
C LYS A 317 5.28 -13.17 -21.22
N ALA A 318 5.02 -12.10 -20.47
CA ALA A 318 5.85 -10.89 -20.51
C ALA A 318 7.28 -11.13 -19.98
N ALA A 319 7.42 -11.84 -18.86
CA ALA A 319 8.71 -12.15 -18.24
C ALA A 319 9.52 -13.18 -19.06
N LEU A 320 8.90 -14.28 -19.51
CA LEU A 320 9.55 -15.30 -20.33
C LEU A 320 9.99 -14.75 -21.71
N ARG A 321 9.26 -13.78 -22.28
CA ARG A 321 9.65 -13.07 -23.51
C ARG A 321 10.78 -12.06 -23.27
N ASN A 322 11.01 -11.64 -22.02
CA ASN A 322 11.96 -10.59 -21.65
C ASN A 322 12.74 -10.94 -20.36
N PRO A 323 13.55 -12.02 -20.36
CA PRO A 323 14.23 -12.51 -19.15
C PRO A 323 15.33 -11.59 -18.62
N ASP A 324 15.65 -10.50 -19.34
CA ASP A 324 16.54 -9.43 -18.88
C ASP A 324 15.79 -8.27 -18.18
N PHE A 325 14.48 -8.38 -17.98
CA PHE A 325 13.63 -7.39 -17.29
C PHE A 325 13.14 -7.89 -15.93
N ASN A 326 13.04 -6.96 -14.98
CA ASN A 326 12.42 -7.18 -13.69
C ASN A 326 11.01 -6.56 -13.68
N PHE A 327 10.01 -7.37 -13.30
CA PHE A 327 8.62 -6.95 -13.17
C PHE A 327 8.22 -6.94 -11.69
N VAL A 328 8.10 -5.73 -11.11
CA VAL A 328 7.52 -5.56 -9.77
C VAL A 328 6.00 -5.60 -9.92
N VAL A 329 5.34 -6.44 -9.12
CA VAL A 329 3.88 -6.54 -9.07
C VAL A 329 3.40 -5.93 -7.76
N TYR A 330 2.73 -4.78 -7.85
CA TYR A 330 2.17 -4.10 -6.69
C TYR A 330 0.94 -4.81 -6.13
N HIS A 331 0.50 -4.35 -4.95
CA HIS A 331 -0.70 -4.81 -4.26
C HIS A 331 -0.83 -6.33 -4.09
N SER A 332 0.29 -7.07 -4.14
CA SER A 332 0.33 -8.55 -4.19
C SER A 332 -0.66 -9.17 -5.20
N ALA A 333 -0.98 -8.45 -6.28
CA ALA A 333 -2.05 -8.79 -7.22
C ALA A 333 -3.46 -9.01 -6.61
N ILE A 334 -3.81 -8.39 -5.48
CA ILE A 334 -5.13 -8.50 -4.81
C ILE A 334 -6.29 -8.24 -5.76
N LYS A 335 -7.10 -9.28 -6.02
CA LYS A 335 -8.40 -9.15 -6.70
C LYS A 335 -9.30 -8.27 -5.83
N HIS A 336 -9.94 -7.29 -6.44
CA HIS A 336 -10.88 -6.40 -5.73
C HIS A 336 -11.89 -5.82 -6.71
N GLY A 337 -13.12 -6.32 -6.70
CA GLY A 337 -14.23 -5.83 -7.50
C GLY A 337 -14.79 -4.50 -6.96
N LEU A 338 -15.58 -3.81 -7.79
CA LEU A 338 -16.35 -2.62 -7.38
C LEU A 338 -17.55 -2.95 -6.47
N ASN A 339 -18.11 -4.14 -6.65
CA ASN A 339 -19.24 -4.67 -5.89
C ASN A 339 -18.86 -6.02 -5.24
N GLU A 340 -17.60 -6.23 -4.87
CA GLU A 340 -17.29 -7.30 -3.92
C GLU A 340 -17.98 -6.95 -2.58
N PRO A 341 -18.74 -7.87 -1.97
CA PRO A 341 -19.54 -7.58 -0.78
C PRO A 341 -18.66 -7.55 0.47
N GLY A 342 -17.91 -6.45 0.62
CA GLY A 342 -17.54 -5.92 1.94
C GLY A 342 -18.74 -5.31 2.66
N GLY A 343 -19.76 -4.82 1.94
CA GLY A 343 -20.99 -4.27 2.53
C GLY A 343 -21.83 -5.23 3.42
N GLN A 344 -21.43 -6.50 3.54
CA GLN A 344 -21.80 -7.42 4.62
C GLN A 344 -20.54 -8.17 5.08
N PRO A 345 -20.26 -8.23 6.39
CA PRO A 345 -18.51 -8.81 6.90
C PRO A 345 -18.23 -10.31 6.50
N GLY A 346 -17.02 -10.65 6.04
CA GLY A 346 -16.55 -12.04 5.90
C GLY A 346 -16.79 -12.78 4.58
N ASN A 347 -17.46 -12.20 3.58
CA ASN A 347 -17.63 -12.86 2.27
C ASN A 347 -16.31 -12.95 1.46
N TRP A 348 -15.26 -12.22 1.83
CA TRP A 348 -13.92 -12.35 1.24
C TRP A 348 -13.28 -13.74 1.41
N LEU A 349 -13.85 -14.60 2.28
CA LEU A 349 -13.43 -15.99 2.49
C LEU A 349 -14.16 -17.01 1.60
N ASP A 350 -15.18 -16.61 0.82
CA ASP A 350 -15.88 -17.53 -0.07
C ASP A 350 -15.15 -17.72 -1.42
N LYS A 351 -15.67 -18.70 -2.19
CA LYS A 351 -15.08 -19.11 -3.48
C LYS A 351 -15.42 -18.18 -4.64
N ASP A 352 -16.40 -17.28 -4.46
CA ASP A 352 -16.97 -16.48 -5.53
C ASP A 352 -16.29 -15.09 -5.59
N HIS A 353 -15.87 -14.58 -4.43
CA HIS A 353 -15.27 -13.25 -4.30
C HIS A 353 -13.75 -13.26 -4.37
N ASN A 354 -13.03 -13.93 -3.47
CA ASN A 354 -11.55 -13.87 -3.44
C ASN A 354 -10.83 -15.22 -3.26
N ASN A 355 -11.55 -16.32 -2.93
CA ASN A 355 -11.01 -17.69 -2.81
C ASN A 355 -9.67 -17.74 -2.05
N TYR A 356 -9.69 -17.24 -0.81
CA TYR A 356 -8.52 -17.26 0.08
C TYR A 356 -8.23 -18.67 0.62
N ASP A 357 -7.01 -19.15 0.47
CA ASP A 357 -6.52 -20.40 1.06
C ASP A 357 -5.75 -20.11 2.37
N PRO A 358 -6.31 -20.45 3.55
CA PRO A 358 -5.65 -20.24 4.83
C PRO A 358 -4.42 -21.14 5.06
N THR A 359 -4.15 -22.08 4.15
CA THR A 359 -2.99 -22.99 4.21
C THR A 359 -1.75 -22.38 3.56
N THR A 360 -1.92 -21.62 2.48
CA THR A 360 -0.81 -20.98 1.74
C THR A 360 -0.75 -19.46 1.93
N GLY A 361 -1.85 -18.83 2.36
CA GLY A 361 -2.01 -17.37 2.41
C GLY A 361 -2.38 -16.75 1.05
N ASP A 362 -2.60 -17.57 0.01
CA ASP A 362 -2.97 -17.08 -1.31
C ASP A 362 -4.45 -16.70 -1.41
N PHE A 363 -4.74 -15.70 -2.24
CA PHE A 363 -6.07 -15.40 -2.79
C PHE A 363 -6.03 -15.54 -4.32
N GLU A 364 -7.19 -15.57 -4.98
CA GLU A 364 -7.39 -16.03 -6.37
C GLU A 364 -6.29 -15.58 -7.36
N TRP A 365 -5.94 -14.30 -7.36
CA TRP A 365 -4.97 -13.71 -8.27
C TRP A 365 -3.51 -13.77 -7.77
N HIS A 366 -3.27 -13.78 -6.45
CA HIS A 366 -1.91 -14.00 -5.92
C HIS A 366 -1.47 -15.44 -6.16
N ARG A 367 -2.38 -16.42 -6.09
CA ARG A 367 -2.07 -17.80 -6.50
C ARG A 367 -1.52 -17.86 -7.92
N ILE A 368 -2.08 -17.10 -8.86
CA ILE A 368 -1.55 -17.01 -10.24
C ILE A 368 -0.10 -16.51 -10.21
N LEU A 369 0.18 -15.41 -9.52
CA LEU A 369 1.53 -14.84 -9.38
C LEU A 369 2.52 -15.79 -8.69
N MET A 370 2.08 -16.51 -7.66
CA MET A 370 2.89 -17.46 -6.91
C MET A 370 3.12 -18.76 -7.67
N ASP A 371 2.16 -19.23 -8.47
CA ASP A 371 2.34 -20.38 -9.35
C ASP A 371 3.30 -20.05 -10.51
N ILE A 372 3.31 -18.80 -11.00
CA ILE A 372 4.33 -18.32 -11.94
C ILE A 372 5.72 -18.36 -11.29
N LYS A 373 5.87 -17.92 -10.03
CA LYS A 373 7.16 -17.98 -9.29
C LYS A 373 7.64 -19.40 -8.95
N LYS A 374 6.82 -20.44 -9.16
CA LYS A 374 7.17 -21.87 -8.95
C LYS A 374 7.69 -22.54 -10.22
N ARG A 375 7.67 -21.85 -11.37
CA ARG A 375 8.11 -22.34 -12.69
C ARG A 375 9.43 -21.70 -13.10
#